data_AF-A0A2V9WXR9-F1
#
_entry.id   AF-A0A2V9WXR9-F1
#
_cell.length_a   1.000
_cell.length_b   1.000
_cell.length_c   1.000
_cell.angle_alpha   90.00
_cell.angle_beta   90.00
_cell.angle_gamma   90.00
#
_symmetry.space_group_name_H-M   'P 1'
#
loop_
_entity.id
_entity.type
_entity.pdbx_description
1 polymer ?
#
loop_
_entity_poly.entity_id
_entity_poly.type
_entity_poly.pdbx_seq_one_letter_code
_entity_poly.pdbx_strand_id
1 'polypeptide(L)'
;MGPYLADMLKKWKDEARYVGPDDWVFASVRTQGKQPLWGQSLMRKRIHPVAKKLGINKRIGWHTFRHSYSSLLRSLGTDIKVQQDLLRHSS
;
A
#
# COMPACT_ATOMS: atom_id res chain seq x y z
N MET A 1 10.37 -5.59 -7.03
CA MET A 1 9.19 -5.93 -6.20
C MET A 1 9.24 -7.41 -5.91
N GLY A 2 9.05 -7.85 -4.66
CA GLY A 2 9.12 -9.28 -4.33
C GLY A 2 7.99 -10.08 -5.01
N PRO A 3 8.21 -11.38 -5.33
CA PRO A 3 7.24 -12.22 -6.04
C PRO A 3 5.87 -12.23 -5.35
N TYR A 4 5.85 -12.23 -4.02
CA TYR A 4 4.62 -12.20 -3.21
C TYR A 4 3.70 -11.00 -3.51
N LEU A 5 4.26 -9.81 -3.75
CA LEU A 5 3.44 -8.62 -4.06
C LEU A 5 2.81 -8.72 -5.45
N ALA A 6 3.55 -9.26 -6.43
CA ALA A 6 3.03 -9.48 -7.77
C ALA A 6 1.87 -10.49 -7.73
N ASP A 7 2.02 -11.59 -6.97
CA ASP A 7 0.97 -12.59 -6.79
C ASP A 7 -0.27 -12.01 -6.10
N MET A 8 -0.08 -11.20 -5.06
CA MET A 8 -1.19 -10.50 -4.40
C MET A 8 -1.95 -9.56 -5.33
N LEU A 9 -1.22 -8.78 -6.15
CA LEU A 9 -1.85 -7.86 -7.11
C LEU A 9 -2.54 -8.60 -8.25
N LYS A 10 -1.98 -9.73 -8.70
CA LYS A 10 -2.61 -10.59 -9.69
C LYS A 10 -3.90 -11.19 -9.14
N LYS A 11 -3.86 -11.78 -7.95
CA LYS A 11 -5.05 -12.30 -7.27
C LYS A 11 -6.12 -11.22 -7.07
N TRP A 12 -5.71 -10.02 -6.67
CA TRP A 12 -6.64 -8.88 -6.57
C TRP A 12 -7.28 -8.55 -7.92
N LYS A 13 -6.51 -8.52 -9.01
CA LYS A 13 -7.03 -8.29 -10.35
C LYS A 13 -8.04 -9.37 -10.77
N ASP A 14 -7.80 -10.63 -10.40
CA ASP A 14 -8.71 -11.73 -10.75
C ASP A 14 -10.04 -11.66 -9.98
N GLU A 15 -10.05 -11.07 -8.78
CA GLU A 15 -11.22 -10.96 -7.90
C GLU A 15 -11.96 -9.60 -7.99
N ALA A 16 -11.30 -8.56 -8.51
CA ALA A 16 -11.83 -7.21 -8.53
C ALA A 16 -12.95 -7.04 -9.57
N ARG A 17 -13.91 -6.16 -9.24
CA ARG A 17 -15.10 -5.91 -10.09
C ARG A 17 -14.82 -5.02 -11.31
N TYR A 18 -13.83 -4.13 -11.20
CA TYR A 18 -13.46 -3.18 -12.24
C TYR A 18 -11.98 -3.41 -12.54
N VAL A 19 -11.70 -3.95 -13.73
CA VAL A 19 -10.39 -4.48 -14.14
C VAL A 19 -10.07 -4.12 -15.60
N GLY A 20 -10.87 -3.23 -16.20
CA GLY A 20 -10.63 -2.72 -17.53
C GLY A 20 -9.30 -1.96 -17.60
N PRO A 21 -8.76 -1.76 -18.82
CA PRO A 21 -7.48 -1.09 -19.01
C PRO A 21 -7.44 0.33 -18.45
N ASP A 22 -8.59 1.03 -18.44
CA ASP A 22 -8.74 2.40 -17.95
C ASP A 22 -9.30 2.49 -16.53
N ASP A 23 -9.59 1.35 -15.89
CA ASP A 23 -10.09 1.34 -14.52
C ASP A 23 -8.96 1.62 -13.51
N TRP A 24 -9.34 2.22 -12.39
CA TRP A 24 -8.41 2.35 -11.26
C TRP A 24 -7.99 0.98 -10.74
N VAL A 25 -6.69 0.77 -10.52
CA VAL A 25 -6.14 -0.47 -9.91
C VAL A 25 -6.90 -0.86 -8.62
N PHE A 26 -7.26 0.15 -7.82
CA PHE A 26 -8.10 -0.01 -6.62
C PHE A 26 -9.38 0.81 -6.78
N ALA A 27 -10.27 0.36 -7.67
CA ALA A 27 -11.54 1.01 -7.96
C ALA A 27 -12.54 0.95 -6.79
N SER A 28 -13.24 2.05 -6.52
CA SER A 28 -14.27 2.11 -5.49
C SER A 28 -15.60 1.54 -5.98
N VAL A 29 -16.07 0.47 -5.34
CA VAL A 29 -17.38 -0.13 -5.61
C VAL A 29 -18.53 0.84 -5.35
N ARG A 30 -18.40 1.70 -4.34
CA ARG A 30 -19.42 2.71 -3.97
C ARG A 30 -19.67 3.72 -5.09
N THR A 31 -18.64 4.01 -5.88
CA THR A 31 -18.69 4.99 -6.98
C THR A 31 -18.74 4.29 -8.33
N GLN A 32 -19.12 3.01 -8.37
CA GLN A 32 -19.19 2.21 -9.58
C GLN A 32 -17.89 2.23 -10.41
N GLY A 33 -16.74 2.19 -9.74
CA GLY A 33 -15.43 2.21 -10.37
C GLY A 33 -14.95 3.58 -10.89
N LYS A 34 -15.82 4.59 -10.95
CA LYS A 34 -15.51 5.93 -11.48
C LYS A 34 -14.49 6.74 -10.67
N GLN A 35 -14.13 6.27 -9.47
CA GLN A 35 -13.19 6.91 -8.56
C GLN A 35 -12.35 5.83 -7.87
N PRO A 36 -11.11 6.16 -7.46
CA PRO A 36 -10.29 5.23 -6.70
C PRO A 36 -10.83 5.06 -5.27
N LEU A 37 -10.41 3.98 -4.61
CA LEU A 37 -10.62 3.80 -3.19
C LEU A 37 -9.98 4.95 -2.41
N TRP A 38 -10.78 5.61 -1.58
CA TRP A 38 -10.28 6.70 -0.77
C TRP A 38 -9.40 6.18 0.36
N GLY A 39 -8.09 6.46 0.27
CA GLY A 39 -7.08 5.95 1.20
C GLY A 39 -7.41 6.23 2.67
N GLN A 40 -7.91 7.41 3.03
CA GLN A 40 -8.25 7.69 4.43
C GLN A 40 -9.38 6.81 4.96
N SER A 41 -10.37 6.47 4.12
CA SER A 41 -11.40 5.50 4.49
C SER A 41 -10.82 4.10 4.64
N LEU A 42 -9.90 3.68 3.78
CA LEU A 42 -9.23 2.39 3.91
C LEU A 42 -8.44 2.29 5.22
N MET A 43 -7.68 3.34 5.54
CA MET A 43 -6.93 3.44 6.79
C MET A 43 -7.86 3.30 8.01
N ARG A 44 -8.90 4.12 8.08
CA ARG A 44 -9.82 4.16 9.24
C ARG A 44 -10.68 2.91 9.38
N LYS A 45 -11.18 2.35 8.27
CA LYS A 45 -12.16 1.26 8.29
C LYS A 45 -11.53 -0.13 8.27
N ARG A 46 -10.29 -0.28 7.79
CA ARG A 46 -9.64 -1.59 7.63
C ARG A 46 -8.33 -1.69 8.37
N ILE A 47 -7.42 -0.74 8.17
CA ILE A 47 -6.07 -0.83 8.72
C ILE A 47 -6.06 -0.60 10.23
N HIS A 48 -6.67 0.49 10.74
CA HIS A 48 -6.72 0.76 12.18
C HIS A 48 -7.39 -0.37 12.99
N PRO A 49 -8.55 -0.93 12.56
CA PRO A 49 -9.14 -2.07 13.26
C PRO A 49 -8.24 -3.30 13.31
N VAL A 50 -7.55 -3.64 12.21
CA VAL A 50 -6.62 -4.78 12.17
C VAL A 50 -5.41 -4.52 13.06
N ALA A 51 -4.83 -3.32 13.01
CA ALA A 51 -3.70 -2.95 13.86
C ALA A 51 -4.05 -3.06 15.36
N LYS A 52 -5.24 -2.60 15.75
CA LYS A 52 -5.74 -2.74 17.13
C LYS A 52 -5.89 -4.22 17.53
N LYS A 53 -6.44 -5.05 16.64
CA LYS A 53 -6.56 -6.51 16.88
C LYS A 53 -5.20 -7.19 17.05
N LEU A 54 -4.17 -6.69 16.39
CA LEU A 54 -2.78 -7.17 16.49
C LEU A 54 -2.01 -6.55 17.67
N GLY A 55 -2.67 -5.77 18.55
CA GLY A 55 -2.03 -5.14 19.72
C GLY A 55 -1.15 -3.93 19.39
N ILE A 56 -1.22 -3.41 18.15
CA ILE A 56 -0.47 -2.22 17.75
C ILE A 56 -1.22 -0.98 18.26
N ASN A 57 -0.85 -0.53 19.46
CA ASN A 57 -1.47 0.61 20.13
C ASN A 57 -0.85 1.98 19.78
N LYS A 58 0.04 2.02 18.79
CA LYS A 58 0.68 3.26 18.30
C LYS A 58 -0.19 3.94 17.25
N ARG A 59 -0.05 5.26 17.11
CA ARG A 59 -0.66 6.00 15.99
C ARG A 59 0.02 5.59 14.69
N ILE A 60 -0.73 4.93 13.80
CA ILE A 60 -0.27 4.55 12.47
C ILE A 60 -0.99 5.35 11.38
N GLY A 61 -0.26 5.66 10.32
CA GLY A 61 -0.78 6.28 9.09
C GLY A 61 0.05 5.88 7.88
N TRP A 62 -0.27 6.45 6.71
CA TRP A 62 0.41 6.10 5.46
C TRP A 62 1.92 6.35 5.50
N HIS A 63 2.34 7.45 6.13
CA HIS A 63 3.76 7.74 6.33
C HIS A 63 4.45 6.71 7.23
N THR A 64 3.75 6.12 8.20
CA THR A 64 4.33 5.06 9.05
C THR A 64 4.79 3.88 8.21
N PHE A 65 3.98 3.41 7.25
CA PHE A 65 4.37 2.31 6.37
C PHE A 65 5.60 2.66 5.53
N ARG A 66 5.67 3.88 4.99
CA ARG A 66 6.82 4.34 4.22
C ARG A 66 8.09 4.44 5.08
N HIS A 67 7.99 4.96 6.30
CA HIS A 67 9.11 5.01 7.23
C HIS A 67 9.57 3.61 7.62
N SER A 68 8.66 2.68 7.91
CA SER A 68 9.01 1.29 8.18
C SER A 68 9.76 0.64 7.02
N TYR A 69 9.30 0.87 5.77
CA TYR A 69 10.00 0.38 4.59
C TYR A 69 11.41 0.97 4.44
N SER A 70 11.56 2.29 4.63
CA SER A 70 12.88 2.95 4.59
C SER A 70 13.81 2.41 5.67
N SER A 71 13.35 2.27 6.91
CA SER A 71 14.15 1.70 8.00
C SER A 71 14.55 0.26 7.72
N LEU A 72 13.67 -0.55 7.14
CA LEU A 72 13.96 -1.93 6.76
C LEU A 72 15.07 -1.98 5.69
N LEU A 73 14.96 -1.18 4.63
CA LEU A 73 16.01 -1.11 3.59
C LEU A 73 17.37 -0.70 4.17
N ARG A 74 17.38 0.26 5.11
CA ARG A 74 18.59 0.67 5.84
C ARG A 74 19.18 -0.46 6.67
N SER A 75 18.35 -1.20 7.41
CA SER A 75 18.82 -2.34 8.22
C SER A 75 19.39 -3.49 7.38
N LEU A 76 18.93 -3.64 6.13
CA LEU A 76 19.42 -4.66 5.20
C LEU A 76 20.70 -4.22 4.47
N GLY A 77 21.26 -3.04 4.79
CA GLY A 77 22.46 -2.52 4.12
C GLY A 77 22.23 -2.12 2.66
N THR A 78 20.97 -1.84 2.27
CA THR A 78 20.67 -1.42 0.89
C THR A 78 21.39 -0.10 0.60
N ASP A 79 22.05 -0.02 -0.55
CA ASP A 79 22.74 1.20 -0.99
C ASP A 79 21.82 2.42 -0.95
N ILE A 80 22.36 3.56 -0.51
CA ILE A 80 21.59 4.79 -0.25
C ILE A 80 20.95 5.32 -1.54
N LYS A 81 21.63 5.24 -2.69
CA LYS A 81 21.05 5.68 -3.98
C LYS A 81 19.90 4.78 -4.39
N VAL A 82 20.05 3.46 -4.21
CA VAL A 82 18.96 2.48 -4.47
C VAL A 82 17.76 2.76 -3.56
N GLN A 83 17.97 3.12 -2.30
CA GLN A 83 16.88 3.52 -1.40
C GLN A 83 16.19 4.81 -1.87
N GLN A 84 16.97 5.82 -2.29
CA GLN A 84 16.45 7.08 -2.80
C GLN A 84 15.61 6.85 -4.06
N ASP A 85 16.07 6.01 -4.99
CA ASP A 85 15.36 5.65 -6.21
C ASP A 85 14.04 4.91 -5.90
N LEU A 86 14.08 3.89 -5.03
CA LEU A 86 12.90 3.10 -4.66
C LEU A 86 11.83 3.95 -3.96
N LEU A 87 12.26 4.93 -3.16
CA LEU A 87 11.36 5.85 -2.47
C LEU A 87 10.98 7.05 -3.35
N ARG A 88 11.66 7.28 -4.48
CA ARG A 88 11.55 8.50 -5.29
C ARG A 88 11.84 9.77 -4.48
N HIS A 89 12.91 9.75 -3.69
CA HIS A 89 13.41 10.96 -3.02
C HIS A 89 14.29 11.74 -3.99
N SER A 90 13.88 12.96 -4.34
CA SER A 90 14.71 13.90 -5.08
C SER A 90 15.70 14.56 -4.12
N SER A 91 16.86 13.95 -3.86
CA SER A 91 17.99 14.61 -3.17
C SER A 91 19.30 14.00 -3.61
#